data_AF-B7PXN4-F1
#
_entry.id   AF-B7PXN4-F1
#
_cell.length_a   1.000
_cell.length_b   1.000
_cell.length_c   1.000
_cell.angle_alpha   90.00
_cell.angle_beta   90.00
_cell.angle_gamma   90.00
#
_symmetry.space_group_name_H-M   'P 1'
#
loop_
_entity.id
_entity.type
_entity.pdbx_description
1 polymer ?
#
loop_
_entity_poly.entity_id
_entity_poly.type
_entity_poly.pdbx_seq_one_letter_code
_entity_poly.pdbx_strand_id
1 'polypeptide(L)'
;MVFGNSHFVMPQETVNSAISGIEEELQKRLEFLKSQDKPLETQRLNQRTQYDLEMLTETGSCKGVENYSRFFTGRNAGKPPPTLFEYLPEDALLFVDESHVSVPQIRAMYNGDRARKEVLVEHGFRLPSALDNRPLKFEEWEKFRPQTVFVSATPGPFELEETDGTVVELIIRPTGLLDPECIIKPATNQVEDLISEIQTTISKGFRVLVTTLTKKMAEDLTAYLQD
;
A
#
# COMPACT_ATOMS: atom_id res chain seq x y z
N MET A 1 -20.98 16.18 18.74
CA MET A 1 -20.59 16.50 17.36
C MET A 1 -21.09 15.38 16.47
N VAL A 2 -21.66 15.71 15.31
CA VAL A 2 -22.09 14.73 14.30
C VAL A 2 -21.12 14.83 13.12
N PHE A 3 -20.55 13.71 12.71
CA PHE A 3 -19.61 13.62 11.59
C PHE A 3 -20.26 12.93 10.39
N GLY A 4 -19.69 13.14 9.20
CA GLY A 4 -20.16 12.47 7.99
C GLY A 4 -20.05 10.95 8.09
N ASN A 5 -21.01 10.24 7.49
CA ASN A 5 -20.99 8.78 7.37
C ASN A 5 -20.06 8.28 6.23
N SER A 6 -19.45 9.19 5.48
CA SER A 6 -18.49 8.92 4.41
C SER A 6 -17.55 10.12 4.24
N HIS A 7 -16.32 9.86 3.77
CA HIS A 7 -15.32 10.87 3.44
C HIS A 7 -15.55 11.55 2.08
N PHE A 8 -16.51 11.05 1.29
CA PHE A 8 -16.87 11.59 -0.04
C PHE A 8 -18.24 12.30 -0.02
N VAL A 9 -18.75 12.68 1.15
CA VAL A 9 -19.96 13.50 1.25
C VAL A 9 -19.60 14.94 0.91
N MET A 10 -20.08 15.43 -0.23
CA MET A 10 -19.80 16.76 -0.75
C MET A 10 -21.08 17.60 -0.90
N PRO A 11 -20.99 18.94 -0.81
CA PRO A 11 -22.11 19.83 -1.15
C PRO A 11 -22.58 19.63 -2.60
N GLN A 12 -23.87 19.86 -2.86
CA GLN A 12 -24.45 19.67 -4.19
C GLN A 12 -23.75 20.50 -5.28
N GLU A 13 -23.31 21.72 -4.96
CA GLU A 13 -22.55 22.58 -5.89
C GLU A 13 -21.24 21.91 -6.35
N THR A 14 -20.53 21.27 -5.43
CA THR A 14 -19.29 20.52 -5.73
C THR A 14 -19.58 19.31 -6.60
N VAL A 15 -20.68 18.58 -6.32
CA VAL A 15 -21.10 17.44 -7.14
C VAL A 15 -21.42 17.88 -8.56
N ASN A 16 -22.19 18.96 -8.73
CA ASN A 16 -22.56 19.48 -10.05
C ASN A 16 -21.32 19.93 -10.85
N SER A 17 -20.37 20.62 -10.20
CA SER A 17 -19.10 21.00 -10.83
C SER A 17 -18.26 19.79 -11.22
N ALA A 18 -18.26 18.73 -10.40
CA ALA A 18 -17.52 17.51 -10.69
C ALA A 18 -18.13 16.76 -11.89
N ILE A 19 -19.46 16.68 -11.98
CA ILE A 19 -20.19 16.07 -13.10
C ILE A 19 -19.77 16.70 -14.43
N SER A 20 -19.77 18.03 -14.54
CA SER A 20 -19.37 18.72 -15.77
C SER A 20 -17.92 18.39 -16.18
N GLY A 21 -16.99 18.32 -15.21
CA GLY A 21 -15.61 17.95 -15.48
C GLY A 21 -15.45 16.48 -15.92
N ILE A 22 -16.23 15.57 -15.34
CA ILE A 22 -16.24 14.15 -15.73
C ILE A 22 -16.78 13.98 -17.15
N GLU A 23 -17.87 14.68 -17.50
CA GLU A 23 -18.45 14.66 -18.85
C GLU A 23 -17.48 15.16 -19.90
N GLU A 24 -16.76 16.26 -19.62
CA GLU A 24 -15.75 16.81 -20.52
C GLU A 24 -14.59 15.82 -20.75
N GLU A 25 -14.07 15.20 -19.69
CA GLU A 25 -13.02 14.19 -19.82
C GLU A 25 -13.51 12.94 -20.54
N LEU A 26 -14.76 12.51 -20.30
CA LEU A 26 -15.39 11.39 -20.99
C LEU A 26 -15.44 11.64 -22.49
N GLN A 27 -15.95 12.79 -22.93
CA GLN A 27 -16.04 13.12 -24.36
C GLN A 27 -14.67 13.05 -25.04
N LYS A 28 -13.66 13.73 -24.47
CA LYS A 28 -12.28 13.71 -24.99
C LYS A 28 -11.70 12.30 -25.04
N ARG A 29 -11.94 11.48 -23.99
CA ARG A 29 -11.42 10.12 -23.92
C ARG A 29 -12.10 9.19 -24.93
N LEU A 30 -13.40 9.34 -25.15
CA LEU A 30 -14.13 8.56 -26.16
C LEU A 30 -13.66 8.90 -27.58
N GLU A 31 -13.42 10.18 -27.88
CA GLU A 31 -12.83 10.60 -29.16
C GLU A 31 -11.44 9.98 -29.36
N PHE A 32 -10.59 10.03 -28.33
CA PHE A 32 -9.29 9.39 -28.35
C PHE A 32 -9.41 7.89 -28.64
N LEU A 33 -10.23 7.14 -27.90
CA LEU A 33 -10.36 5.69 -28.09
C LEU A 33 -10.93 5.33 -29.48
N LYS A 34 -11.88 6.12 -30.00
CA LYS A 34 -12.37 5.98 -31.39
C LYS A 34 -11.28 6.22 -32.43
N SER A 35 -10.43 7.23 -32.22
CA SER A 35 -9.29 7.52 -33.13
C SER A 35 -8.24 6.41 -33.14
N GLN A 36 -8.21 5.57 -32.10
CA GLN A 36 -7.30 4.44 -31.94
C GLN A 36 -7.93 3.10 -32.37
N ASP A 37 -9.12 3.13 -33.00
CA ASP A 37 -9.88 1.95 -33.42
C ASP A 37 -10.15 0.96 -32.27
N LYS A 38 -10.50 1.50 -31.09
CA LYS A 38 -10.85 0.72 -29.87
C LYS A 38 -12.37 0.80 -29.56
N PRO A 39 -13.25 0.16 -30.36
CA PRO A 39 -14.69 0.29 -30.21
C PRO A 39 -15.24 -0.34 -28.92
N LEU A 40 -14.66 -1.46 -28.47
CA LEU A 40 -15.09 -2.15 -27.26
C LEU A 40 -14.80 -1.33 -26.00
N GLU A 41 -13.58 -0.79 -25.90
CA GLU A 41 -13.15 0.10 -24.82
C GLU A 41 -14.00 1.37 -24.79
N THR A 42 -14.30 1.93 -25.97
CA THR A 42 -15.15 3.11 -26.11
C THR A 42 -16.55 2.84 -25.55
N GLN A 43 -17.20 1.75 -25.98
CA GLN A 43 -18.54 1.38 -25.52
C GLN A 43 -18.55 1.13 -24.01
N ARG A 44 -17.57 0.36 -23.51
CA ARG A 44 -17.41 0.03 -22.10
C ARG A 44 -17.27 1.27 -21.23
N LEU A 45 -16.38 2.18 -21.61
CA LEU A 45 -16.14 3.41 -20.87
C LEU A 45 -17.37 4.30 -20.85
N ASN A 46 -18.04 4.46 -22.00
CA ASN A 46 -19.23 5.27 -22.10
C ASN A 46 -20.36 4.73 -21.23
N GLN A 47 -20.70 3.45 -21.36
CA GLN A 47 -21.79 2.84 -20.59
C GLN A 47 -21.54 2.95 -19.09
N ARG A 48 -20.31 2.67 -18.64
CA ARG A 48 -19.96 2.74 -17.22
C ARG A 48 -20.04 4.16 -16.69
N THR A 49 -19.44 5.12 -17.39
CA THR A 49 -19.34 6.50 -16.92
C THR A 49 -20.69 7.19 -16.94
N GLN A 50 -21.53 6.95 -17.96
CA GLN A 50 -22.89 7.47 -18.01
C GLN A 50 -23.74 6.98 -16.84
N TYR A 51 -23.69 5.69 -16.52
CA TYR A 51 -24.37 5.15 -15.34
C TYR A 51 -23.87 5.79 -14.03
N ASP A 52 -22.54 5.92 -13.88
CA ASP A 52 -21.96 6.54 -12.69
C ASP A 52 -22.38 8.05 -12.59
N LEU A 53 -22.53 8.76 -13.73
CA LEU A 53 -23.02 10.16 -13.80
C LEU A 53 -24.51 10.30 -13.45
N GLU A 54 -25.36 9.39 -13.93
CA GLU A 54 -26.78 9.33 -13.55
C GLU A 54 -26.93 9.17 -12.03
N MET A 55 -26.19 8.22 -11.46
CA MET A 55 -26.20 7.98 -10.01
C MET A 55 -25.71 9.18 -9.20
N LEU A 56 -24.66 9.87 -9.67
CA LEU A 56 -24.16 11.10 -9.05
C LEU A 56 -25.20 12.22 -9.08
N THR A 57 -25.95 12.34 -10.17
CA THR A 57 -27.00 13.35 -10.33
C THR A 57 -28.18 13.09 -9.40
N GLU A 58 -28.62 11.82 -9.28
CA GLU A 58 -29.80 11.46 -8.49
C GLU A 58 -29.52 11.37 -6.99
N THR A 59 -28.35 10.85 -6.60
CA THR A 59 -28.07 10.47 -5.20
C THR A 59 -26.90 11.23 -4.58
N GLY A 60 -26.15 12.00 -5.37
CA GLY A 60 -24.93 12.67 -4.93
C GLY A 60 -23.73 11.73 -4.73
N SER A 61 -23.86 10.44 -5.06
CA SER A 61 -22.79 9.44 -4.94
C SER A 61 -22.95 8.31 -5.95
N CYS A 62 -21.91 7.50 -6.13
CA CYS A 62 -21.97 6.30 -6.97
C CYS A 62 -21.00 5.22 -6.46
N LYS A 63 -21.15 3.99 -6.98
CA LYS A 63 -20.26 2.89 -6.60
C LYS A 63 -18.88 3.09 -7.23
N GLY A 64 -17.90 3.35 -6.38
CA GLY A 64 -16.54 3.65 -6.83
C GLY A 64 -16.30 5.15 -7.06
N VAL A 65 -17.03 6.01 -6.33
CA VAL A 65 -16.93 7.47 -6.40
C VAL A 65 -15.50 7.99 -6.24
N GLU A 66 -14.64 7.25 -5.52
CA GLU A 66 -13.22 7.58 -5.33
C GLU A 66 -12.44 7.68 -6.65
N ASN A 67 -12.88 7.01 -7.71
CA ASN A 67 -12.26 7.09 -9.04
C ASN A 67 -12.45 8.45 -9.72
N TYR A 68 -13.33 9.30 -9.17
CA TYR A 68 -13.56 10.68 -9.59
C TYR A 68 -13.06 11.70 -8.56
N SER A 69 -12.30 11.26 -7.54
CA SER A 69 -11.85 12.09 -6.41
C SER A 69 -11.13 13.39 -6.84
N ARG A 70 -10.42 13.39 -7.97
CA ARG A 70 -9.83 14.62 -8.52
C ARG A 70 -10.86 15.73 -8.71
N PHE A 71 -12.01 15.40 -9.29
CA PHE A 71 -13.06 16.37 -9.59
C PHE A 71 -13.74 16.87 -8.32
N PHE A 72 -13.94 16.01 -7.32
CA PHE A 72 -14.52 16.40 -6.03
C PHE A 72 -13.58 17.27 -5.19
N THR A 73 -12.27 17.04 -5.29
CA THR A 73 -11.27 17.78 -4.50
C THR A 73 -10.82 19.08 -5.16
N GLY A 74 -11.15 19.29 -6.44
CA GLY A 74 -10.69 20.43 -7.22
C GLY A 74 -9.19 20.46 -7.47
N ARG A 75 -8.47 19.35 -7.22
CA ARG A 75 -7.02 19.28 -7.45
C ARG A 75 -6.71 19.14 -8.94
N ASN A 76 -5.61 19.75 -9.36
CA ASN A 76 -5.11 19.60 -10.72
C ASN A 76 -4.61 18.16 -10.98
N ALA A 77 -4.67 17.72 -12.24
CA ALA A 77 -4.17 16.42 -12.66
C ALA A 77 -2.71 16.19 -12.20
N GLY A 78 -2.42 14.98 -11.73
CA GLY A 78 -1.12 14.56 -11.21
C GLY A 78 -0.79 15.02 -9.78
N LYS A 79 -1.54 15.96 -9.19
CA LYS A 79 -1.33 16.38 -7.80
C LYS A 79 -1.65 15.25 -6.81
N PRO A 80 -0.98 15.21 -5.63
CA PRO A 80 -1.29 14.22 -4.61
C PRO A 80 -2.76 14.33 -4.21
N PRO A 81 -3.48 13.23 -3.95
CA PRO A 81 -4.82 13.29 -3.39
C PRO A 81 -4.78 13.63 -1.89
N PRO A 82 -5.91 14.06 -1.30
CA PRO A 82 -6.02 14.21 0.14
C PRO A 82 -5.77 12.87 0.84
N THR A 83 -5.02 12.92 1.93
CA THR A 83 -4.70 11.74 2.76
C THR A 83 -4.93 12.05 4.23
N LEU A 84 -4.80 11.05 5.09
CA LEU A 84 -4.89 11.21 6.54
C LEU A 84 -3.98 12.33 7.07
N PHE A 85 -2.80 12.54 6.48
CA PHE A 85 -1.86 13.57 6.93
C PHE A 85 -2.45 14.98 6.92
N GLU A 86 -3.41 15.27 6.05
CA GLU A 86 -4.08 16.58 6.00
C GLU A 86 -5.13 16.77 7.09
N TYR A 87 -5.53 15.69 7.76
CA TYR A 87 -6.48 15.70 8.88
C TYR A 87 -5.77 15.72 10.24
N LEU A 88 -4.44 15.55 10.25
CA LEU A 88 -3.65 15.56 11.47
C LEU A 88 -3.31 17.01 11.87
N PRO A 89 -3.21 17.29 13.18
CA PRO A 89 -2.62 18.53 13.67
C PRO A 89 -1.20 18.74 13.15
N GLU A 90 -0.76 20.00 13.04
CA GLU A 90 0.60 20.35 12.58
C GLU A 90 1.70 19.78 13.49
N ASP A 91 1.41 19.55 14.76
CA ASP A 91 2.32 19.00 15.78
C ASP A 91 2.17 17.48 15.97
N ALA A 92 1.51 16.79 15.04
CA ALA A 92 1.39 15.34 15.08
C ALA A 92 2.76 14.65 15.01
N LEU A 93 2.85 13.46 15.61
CA LEU A 93 4.04 12.60 15.57
C LEU A 93 3.70 11.31 14.82
N LEU A 94 4.54 10.93 13.86
CA LEU A 94 4.41 9.68 13.12
C LEU A 94 5.37 8.63 13.68
N PHE A 95 4.87 7.45 13.99
CA PHE A 95 5.70 6.27 14.26
C PHE A 95 5.63 5.32 13.07
N VAL A 96 6.80 4.91 12.59
CA VAL A 96 6.90 3.89 11.54
C VAL A 96 7.50 2.65 12.16
N ASP A 97 6.63 1.73 12.53
CA ASP A 97 7.01 0.43 13.10
C ASP A 97 7.55 -0.50 12.01
N GLU A 98 8.52 -1.33 12.40
CA GLU A 98 9.35 -2.13 11.50
C GLU A 98 9.77 -1.36 10.24
N SER A 99 10.37 -0.19 10.46
CA SER A 99 10.66 0.79 9.41
C SER A 99 11.42 0.21 8.20
N HIS A 100 12.32 -0.74 8.45
CA HIS A 100 13.11 -1.42 7.42
C HIS A 100 12.25 -2.20 6.40
N VAL A 101 11.01 -2.54 6.75
CA VAL A 101 10.01 -3.14 5.85
C VAL A 101 8.95 -2.11 5.45
N SER A 102 8.44 -1.34 6.41
CA SER A 102 7.34 -0.39 6.20
C SER A 102 7.71 0.73 5.22
N VAL A 103 8.93 1.28 5.27
CA VAL A 103 9.38 2.35 4.36
C VAL A 103 9.46 1.84 2.92
N PRO A 104 10.14 0.72 2.61
CA PRO A 104 10.09 0.13 1.27
C PRO A 104 8.67 -0.16 0.78
N GLN A 105 7.78 -0.62 1.67
CA GLN A 105 6.38 -0.86 1.32
C GLN A 105 5.69 0.43 0.89
N ILE A 106 5.78 1.51 1.67
CA ILE A 106 5.21 2.83 1.34
C ILE A 106 5.71 3.30 -0.04
N ARG A 107 7.03 3.16 -0.29
CA ARG A 107 7.65 3.51 -1.58
C ARG A 107 7.03 2.74 -2.76
N ALA A 108 6.71 1.46 -2.56
CA ALA A 108 6.17 0.60 -3.62
C ALA A 108 4.68 0.83 -3.92
N MET A 109 3.91 1.38 -2.97
CA MET A 109 2.44 1.50 -3.08
C MET A 109 1.99 2.24 -4.35
N TYR A 110 2.61 3.37 -4.67
CA TYR A 110 2.24 4.15 -5.85
C TYR A 110 2.45 3.36 -7.15
N ASN A 111 3.59 2.70 -7.31
CA ASN A 111 3.93 1.99 -8.54
C ASN A 111 3.01 0.78 -8.77
N GLY A 112 2.71 0.02 -7.72
CA GLY A 112 1.78 -1.10 -7.80
C GLY A 112 0.36 -0.66 -8.14
N ASP A 113 -0.13 0.41 -7.49
CA ASP A 113 -1.47 0.95 -7.77
C ASP A 113 -1.57 1.53 -9.19
N ARG A 114 -0.55 2.27 -9.63
CA ARG A 114 -0.48 2.86 -10.95
C ARG A 114 -0.50 1.81 -12.05
N ALA A 115 0.35 0.78 -11.97
CA ALA A 115 0.39 -0.29 -12.98
C ALA A 115 -0.97 -0.97 -13.16
N ARG A 116 -1.66 -1.27 -12.05
CA ARG A 116 -3.01 -1.84 -12.07
C ARG A 116 -4.04 -0.89 -12.71
N LYS A 117 -4.01 0.40 -12.37
CA LYS A 117 -4.98 1.38 -12.87
C LYS A 117 -4.73 1.74 -14.34
N GLU A 118 -3.48 1.78 -14.79
CA GLU A 118 -3.14 2.02 -16.21
C GLU A 118 -3.81 0.98 -17.10
N VAL A 119 -3.79 -0.30 -16.72
CA VAL A 119 -4.49 -1.38 -17.44
C VAL A 119 -6.01 -1.13 -17.51
N LEU A 120 -6.63 -0.67 -16.42
CA LEU A 120 -8.07 -0.35 -16.41
C LEU A 120 -8.40 0.83 -17.34
N VAL A 121 -7.54 1.84 -17.38
CA VAL A 121 -7.71 3.03 -18.23
C VAL A 121 -7.45 2.69 -19.71
N GLU A 122 -6.46 1.85 -19.98
CA GLU A 122 -6.13 1.39 -21.32
C GLU A 122 -7.26 0.57 -21.94
N HIS A 123 -7.88 -0.30 -21.14
CA HIS A 123 -9.01 -1.12 -21.55
C HIS A 123 -10.37 -0.45 -21.28
N GLY A 124 -10.45 0.88 -21.10
CA GLY A 124 -11.73 1.60 -21.05
C GLY A 124 -12.65 1.22 -19.89
N PHE A 125 -12.13 0.68 -18.79
CA PHE A 125 -12.91 0.45 -17.56
C PHE A 125 -13.05 1.72 -16.71
N ARG A 126 -12.07 2.64 -16.80
CA ARG A 126 -12.02 3.89 -16.03
C ARG A 126 -11.47 5.05 -16.87
N LEU A 127 -11.84 6.27 -16.50
CA LEU A 127 -11.27 7.49 -17.06
C LEU A 127 -9.81 7.69 -16.62
N PRO A 128 -9.00 8.46 -17.38
CA PRO A 128 -7.63 8.79 -16.99
C PRO A 128 -7.52 9.45 -15.60
N SER A 129 -8.49 10.27 -15.20
CA SER A 129 -8.59 10.84 -13.85
C SER A 129 -8.57 9.83 -12.71
N ALA A 130 -8.94 8.57 -12.95
CA ALA A 130 -8.87 7.53 -11.93
C ALA A 130 -7.42 7.26 -11.48
N LEU A 131 -6.42 7.61 -12.28
CA LEU A 131 -4.99 7.55 -11.91
C LEU A 131 -4.61 8.58 -10.83
N ASP A 132 -5.38 9.66 -10.69
CA ASP A 132 -5.15 10.70 -9.69
C ASP A 132 -5.72 10.32 -8.32
N ASN A 133 -6.64 9.35 -8.28
CA ASN A 133 -7.00 8.66 -7.04
C ASN A 133 -5.93 7.61 -6.73
N ARG A 134 -4.92 7.91 -5.93
CA ARG A 134 -3.75 7.04 -5.75
C ARG A 134 -3.10 7.20 -4.39
N PRO A 135 -2.26 6.24 -3.95
CA PRO A 135 -1.32 6.51 -2.87
C PRO A 135 -0.38 7.68 -3.21
N LEU A 136 0.17 8.30 -2.17
CA LEU A 136 1.26 9.26 -2.33
C LEU A 136 2.47 8.56 -2.97
N LYS A 137 3.18 9.28 -3.83
CA LYS A 137 4.55 8.91 -4.19
C LYS A 137 5.44 9.04 -2.96
N PHE A 138 6.61 8.40 -2.97
CA PHE A 138 7.51 8.46 -1.84
C PHE A 138 7.96 9.91 -1.55
N GLU A 139 8.28 10.67 -2.59
CA GLU A 139 8.71 12.07 -2.48
C GLU A 139 7.57 13.02 -2.07
N GLU A 140 6.32 12.58 -2.26
CA GLU A 140 5.16 13.27 -1.71
C GLU A 140 5.01 12.90 -0.23
N TRP A 141 5.05 11.62 0.13
CA TRP A 141 4.98 11.16 1.51
C TRP A 141 6.02 11.85 2.40
N GLU A 142 7.25 12.02 1.94
CA GLU A 142 8.30 12.74 2.67
C GLU A 142 7.94 14.20 2.99
N LYS A 143 7.16 14.86 2.12
CA LYS A 143 6.69 16.23 2.33
C LYS A 143 5.46 16.32 3.23
N PHE A 144 4.65 15.26 3.27
CA PHE A 144 3.41 15.22 4.04
C PHE A 144 3.59 14.65 5.44
N ARG A 145 4.57 13.77 5.66
CA ARG A 145 4.81 13.19 6.98
C ARG A 145 5.29 14.27 7.96
N PRO A 146 4.78 14.29 9.19
CA PRO A 146 5.27 15.21 10.22
C PRO A 146 6.59 14.68 10.80
N GLN A 147 7.00 15.20 11.96
CA GLN A 147 8.10 14.60 12.72
C GLN A 147 7.88 13.09 12.85
N THR A 148 8.90 12.31 12.53
CA THR A 148 8.78 10.86 12.37
C THR A 148 9.79 10.15 13.28
N VAL A 149 9.34 9.12 13.98
CA VAL A 149 10.19 8.17 14.72
C VAL A 149 10.15 6.83 14.00
N PHE A 150 11.29 6.42 13.47
CA PHE A 150 11.47 5.09 12.89
C PHE A 150 11.78 4.09 14.00
N VAL A 151 11.03 3.00 14.05
CA VAL A 151 11.18 1.94 15.05
C VAL A 151 11.53 0.65 14.34
N SER A 152 12.72 0.12 14.60
CA SER A 152 13.13 -1.20 14.11
C SER A 152 14.35 -1.72 14.86
N ALA A 153 14.43 -3.05 14.98
CA ALA A 153 15.66 -3.73 15.42
C ALA A 153 16.78 -3.67 14.38
N THR A 154 16.44 -3.46 13.10
CA THR A 154 17.38 -3.47 11.97
C THR A 154 17.09 -2.31 11.01
N PRO A 155 17.34 -1.05 11.41
CA PRO A 155 16.99 0.12 10.61
C PRO A 155 17.60 0.06 9.20
N GLY A 156 16.79 0.39 8.20
CA GLY A 156 17.21 0.35 6.79
C GLY A 156 18.09 1.54 6.38
N PRO A 157 18.61 1.52 5.14
CA PRO A 157 19.49 2.59 4.64
C PRO A 157 18.83 3.97 4.62
N PHE A 158 17.52 4.04 4.32
CA PHE A 158 16.80 5.31 4.25
C PHE A 158 16.71 5.97 5.63
N GLU A 159 16.40 5.19 6.66
CA GLU A 159 16.28 5.70 8.02
C GLU A 159 17.61 6.19 8.57
N LEU A 160 18.70 5.48 8.24
CA LEU A 160 20.05 5.89 8.63
C LEU A 160 20.50 7.16 7.90
N GLU A 161 20.15 7.33 6.62
CA GLU A 161 20.41 8.56 5.86
C GLU A 161 19.63 9.75 6.45
N GLU A 162 18.34 9.57 6.73
CA GLU A 162 17.46 10.62 7.27
C GLU A 162 17.84 11.09 8.68
N THR A 163 18.58 10.26 9.42
CA THR A 163 19.00 10.56 10.81
C THR A 163 20.47 10.94 10.93
N ASP A 164 21.18 11.07 9.80
CA ASP A 164 22.64 11.23 9.76
C ASP A 164 23.37 10.13 10.58
N GLY A 165 22.79 8.92 10.63
CA GLY A 165 23.26 7.80 11.43
C GLY A 165 22.95 7.88 12.93
N THR A 166 22.20 8.89 13.39
CA THR A 166 21.83 9.04 14.80
C THR A 166 20.74 8.05 15.18
N VAL A 167 21.05 7.14 16.10
CA VAL A 167 20.11 6.13 16.60
C VAL A 167 19.96 6.20 18.11
N VAL A 168 18.75 5.95 18.60
CA VAL A 168 18.47 5.72 20.02
C VAL A 168 18.31 4.22 20.22
N GLU A 169 19.25 3.61 20.93
CA GLU A 169 19.29 2.16 21.13
C GLU A 169 18.52 1.74 22.39
N LEU A 170 17.72 0.69 22.27
CA LEU A 170 17.07 0.01 23.39
C LEU A 170 17.34 -1.49 23.30
N ILE A 171 18.50 -1.90 23.81
CA ILE A 171 18.97 -3.31 23.76
C ILE A 171 18.57 -4.06 25.03
N ILE A 172 18.53 -3.37 26.18
CA ILE A 172 18.25 -4.00 27.48
C ILE A 172 16.76 -4.33 27.58
N ARG A 173 16.44 -5.62 27.64
CA ARG A 173 15.07 -6.10 27.86
C ARG A 173 14.70 -6.00 29.36
N PRO A 174 13.52 -5.47 29.72
CA PRO A 174 13.08 -5.39 31.12
C PRO A 174 13.03 -6.74 31.85
N THR A 175 12.88 -7.84 31.11
CA THR A 175 12.85 -9.21 31.64
C THR A 175 14.24 -9.79 31.93
N GLY A 176 15.31 -9.14 31.48
CA GLY A 176 16.67 -9.66 31.56
C GLY A 176 16.99 -10.79 30.57
N LEU A 177 16.12 -11.05 29.59
CA LEU A 177 16.38 -12.04 28.54
C LEU A 177 17.57 -11.62 27.67
N LEU A 178 18.52 -12.54 27.52
CA LEU A 178 19.71 -12.36 26.69
C LEU A 178 19.42 -12.72 25.23
N ASP A 179 20.24 -12.18 24.33
CA ASP A 179 20.27 -12.66 22.94
C ASP A 179 20.74 -14.11 22.89
N PRO A 180 20.18 -14.94 22.01
CA PRO A 180 20.54 -16.36 21.91
C PRO A 180 21.96 -16.52 21.34
N GLU A 181 22.65 -17.59 21.74
CA GLU A 181 23.93 -17.98 21.15
C GLU A 181 23.75 -18.42 19.69
N CYS A 182 24.63 -17.95 18.81
CA CYS A 182 24.64 -18.33 17.40
C CYS A 182 25.79 -19.33 17.12
N ILE A 183 25.45 -20.51 16.60
CA ILE A 183 26.40 -21.59 16.30
C ILE A 183 26.37 -21.88 14.80
N ILE A 184 27.54 -21.89 14.16
CA ILE A 184 27.69 -22.23 12.75
C ILE A 184 28.17 -23.68 12.65
N LYS A 185 27.39 -24.54 11.98
CA LYS A 185 27.73 -25.95 11.72
C LYS A 185 27.91 -26.19 10.20
N PRO A 186 28.73 -27.19 9.79
CA PRO A 186 28.86 -27.56 8.39
C PRO A 186 27.54 -28.05 7.77
N ALA A 187 27.37 -27.85 6.46
CA ALA A 187 26.18 -28.33 5.73
C ALA A 187 26.15 -29.87 5.56
N THR A 188 27.29 -30.54 5.72
CA THR A 188 27.38 -32.00 5.66
C THR A 188 26.56 -32.63 6.79
N ASN A 189 25.66 -33.55 6.47
CA ASN A 189 24.75 -34.21 7.41
C ASN A 189 23.87 -33.25 8.26
N GLN A 190 23.61 -32.03 7.76
CA GLN A 190 22.87 -30.99 8.50
C GLN A 190 21.46 -31.42 8.94
N VAL A 191 20.79 -32.30 8.18
CA VAL A 191 19.43 -32.76 8.51
C VAL A 191 19.45 -33.74 9.68
N GLU A 192 20.43 -34.65 9.70
CA GLU A 192 20.62 -35.60 10.80
C GLU A 192 20.99 -34.88 12.11
N ASP A 193 21.90 -33.90 12.01
CA ASP A 193 22.27 -33.02 13.14
C ASP A 193 21.04 -32.25 13.66
N LEU A 194 20.27 -31.63 12.76
CA LEU A 194 19.05 -30.90 13.11
C LEU A 194 18.02 -31.78 13.83
N ILE A 195 17.81 -33.03 13.39
CA ILE A 195 16.89 -33.97 14.04
C ILE A 195 17.33 -34.27 15.47
N SER A 196 18.62 -34.50 15.69
CA SER A 196 19.17 -34.74 17.02
C SER A 196 18.94 -33.55 17.96
N GLU A 197 19.15 -32.33 17.46
CA GLU A 197 18.91 -31.08 18.21
C GLU A 197 17.42 -30.86 18.50
N ILE A 198 16.53 -31.18 17.54
CA ILE A 198 15.08 -31.11 17.73
C ILE A 198 14.63 -32.05 18.85
N GLN A 199 15.05 -33.31 18.83
CA GLN A 199 14.70 -34.30 19.85
C GLN A 199 15.20 -33.85 21.24
N THR A 200 16.44 -33.38 21.31
CA THR A 200 17.03 -32.85 22.54
C THR A 200 16.25 -31.64 23.07
N THR A 201 15.83 -30.73 22.19
CA THR A 201 15.06 -29.53 22.56
C THR A 201 13.65 -29.87 23.05
N ILE A 202 12.95 -30.77 22.36
CA ILE A 202 11.58 -31.19 22.72
C ILE A 202 11.57 -31.98 24.04
N SER A 203 12.59 -32.81 24.30
CA SER A 203 12.70 -33.55 25.57
C SER A 203 12.76 -32.63 26.80
N LYS A 204 13.19 -31.37 26.63
CA LYS A 204 13.22 -30.33 27.65
C LYS A 204 11.93 -29.48 27.71
N GLY A 205 10.94 -29.78 26.87
CA GLY A 205 9.66 -29.07 26.80
C GLY A 205 9.65 -27.80 25.92
N PHE A 206 10.75 -27.49 25.23
CA PHE A 206 10.88 -26.31 24.37
C PHE A 206 10.37 -26.55 22.93
N ARG A 207 10.50 -25.56 22.06
CA ARG A 207 10.07 -25.60 20.65
C ARG A 207 11.21 -25.18 19.73
N VAL A 208 11.13 -25.59 18.47
CA VAL A 208 12.13 -25.29 17.43
C VAL A 208 11.44 -24.60 16.27
N LEU A 209 12.10 -23.58 15.71
CA LEU A 209 11.73 -22.95 14.45
C LEU A 209 12.81 -23.24 13.42
N VAL A 210 12.41 -23.63 12.22
CA VAL A 210 13.32 -23.94 11.11
C VAL A 210 12.90 -23.12 9.89
N THR A 211 13.86 -22.47 9.25
CA THR A 211 13.64 -21.69 8.03
C THR A 211 14.42 -22.31 6.87
N THR A 212 13.76 -22.49 5.72
CA THR A 212 14.39 -22.96 4.48
C THR A 212 14.28 -21.89 3.38
N LEU A 213 15.03 -22.06 2.30
CA LEU A 213 15.07 -21.07 1.21
C LEU A 213 13.86 -21.14 0.28
N THR A 214 13.19 -22.29 0.17
CA THR A 214 12.08 -22.50 -0.76
C THR A 214 10.93 -23.24 -0.10
N LYS A 215 9.71 -23.01 -0.60
CA LYS A 215 8.52 -23.73 -0.15
C LYS A 215 8.67 -25.24 -0.27
N LYS A 216 9.21 -25.72 -1.40
CA LYS A 216 9.45 -27.14 -1.64
C LYS A 216 10.39 -27.75 -0.59
N MET A 217 11.48 -27.07 -0.25
CA MET A 217 12.38 -27.55 0.82
C MET A 217 11.69 -27.59 2.19
N ALA A 218 10.82 -26.63 2.48
CA ALA A 218 10.03 -26.65 3.72
C ALA A 218 9.07 -27.85 3.73
N GLU A 219 8.40 -28.12 2.61
CA GLU A 219 7.50 -29.27 2.45
C GLU A 219 8.23 -30.61 2.57
N ASP A 220 9.32 -30.78 1.82
CA ASP A 220 10.15 -31.99 1.83
C ASP A 220 10.73 -32.26 3.23
N LEU A 221 11.24 -31.23 3.92
CA LEU A 221 11.75 -31.35 5.28
C LEU A 221 10.62 -31.67 6.28
N THR A 222 9.44 -31.07 6.11
CA THR A 222 8.29 -31.34 6.99
C THR A 222 7.85 -32.79 6.86
N ALA A 223 7.76 -33.32 5.64
CA ALA A 223 7.43 -34.73 5.41
C ALA A 223 8.49 -35.66 6.05
N TYR A 224 9.77 -35.37 5.82
CA TYR A 224 10.86 -36.15 6.40
C TYR A 224 10.87 -36.16 7.94
N LEU A 225 10.42 -35.09 8.59
CA LEU A 225 10.32 -35.01 10.06
C LEU A 225 9.06 -35.69 10.63
N GLN A 226 8.07 -35.99 9.79
CA GLN A 226 6.83 -36.66 10.19
C GLN A 226 6.92 -38.19 10.11
N ASP A 227 7.77 -38.70 9.22
CA ASP A 227 8.10 -40.12 9.07
C ASP A 227 9.00 -40.63 10.22
#